data_AF-A0A3D4URM0-F1
#
_entry.id   AF-A0A3D4URM0-F1
#
_cell.length_a   1.000
_cell.length_b   1.000
_cell.length_c   1.000
_cell.angle_alpha   90.00
_cell.angle_beta   90.00
_cell.angle_gamma   90.00
#
_symmetry.space_group_name_H-M   'P 1'
#
loop_
_entity.id
_entity.type
_entity.pdbx_description
1 polymer ?
#
loop_
_entity_poly.entity_id
_entity_poly.type
_entity_poly.pdbx_seq_one_letter_code
_entity_poly.pdbx_strand_id
1 'polypeptide(L)' 'NDLGADSLDTVELIMEFEKEFDLSIPDEDAENIATVGDAVSYLSGKLS' A
#
# COMPACT_ATOMS: atom_id res chain seq x y z
N ASN A 1 12.94 9.88 5.33
CA ASN A 1 12.97 9.07 6.56
C ASN A 1 11.69 9.33 7.36
N ASP A 2 10.54 9.61 6.73
CA ASP A 2 9.70 8.64 6.00
C ASP A 2 9.78 7.24 6.58
N LEU A 3 8.64 6.81 7.13
CA LEU A 3 8.42 5.74 8.09
C LEU A 3 9.63 4.83 8.35
N GLY A 4 10.03 4.70 9.61
CA GLY A 4 10.90 3.61 10.08
C GLY A 4 10.23 2.24 9.98
N ALA A 5 9.52 1.99 8.88
CA ALA A 5 8.99 0.73 8.44
C ALA A 5 10.16 -0.03 7.83
N ASP A 6 10.82 -0.85 8.64
CA ASP A 6 11.46 -2.03 8.08
C ASP A 6 10.40 -2.74 7.23
N SER A 7 10.78 -3.28 6.08
CA SER A 7 9.92 -3.79 5.00
C SER A 7 8.74 -4.69 5.37
N LEU A 8 8.62 -5.12 6.63
CA LEU A 8 7.48 -5.85 7.19
C LEU A 8 6.24 -4.96 7.43
N ASP A 9 6.43 -3.72 7.93
CA ASP A 9 5.31 -2.86 8.35
C ASP A 9 4.50 -2.35 7.14
N THR A 10 5.17 -2.13 6.00
CA THR A 10 4.51 -1.75 4.73
C THR A 10 3.69 -2.89 4.14
N VAL A 11 4.17 -4.13 4.23
CA VAL A 11 3.46 -5.32 3.75
C VAL A 11 2.19 -5.56 4.56
N GLU A 12 2.25 -5.42 5.88
CA GLU A 12 1.08 -5.57 6.76
C GLU A 12 0.03 -4.49 6.48
N LEU A 13 0.46 -3.25 6.25
CA LEU A 13 -0.42 -2.14 5.88
C LEU A 13 -1.14 -2.38 4.54
N ILE A 14 -0.41 -2.87 3.53
CA ILE A 14 -0.97 -3.17 2.20
C ILE A 14 -2.02 -4.29 2.29
N MET A 15 -1.74 -5.37 3.02
CA MET A 15 -2.70 -6.47 3.21
C MET A 15 -3.99 -6.02 3.91
N GLU A 16 -3.91 -5.12 4.89
CA GLU A 16 -5.11 -4.56 5.53
C GLU A 16 -5.89 -3.66 4.56
N PHE A 17 -5.23 -2.89 3.69
CA PHE A 17 -5.92 -2.14 2.63
C PHE A 17 -6.59 -3.04 1.60
N GLU A 18 -5.93 -4.11 1.16
CA GLU A 18 -6.52 -5.11 0.27
C GLU A 18 -7.83 -5.66 0.85
N LYS A 19 -7.83 -5.99 2.14
CA LYS A 19 -8.97 -6.55 2.83
C LYS A 19 -10.09 -5.54 3.10
N GLU A 20 -9.75 -4.32 3.54
CA GLU A 20 -10.73 -3.28 3.88
C GLU A 20 -11.45 -2.76 2.62
N PHE A 21 -10.74 -2.66 1.50
CA PHE A 21 -11.28 -2.16 0.24
C PHE A 21 -11.65 -3.26 -0.76
N ASP A 22 -11.57 -4.53 -0.37
CA ASP A 22 -11.81 -5.72 -1.21
C ASP A 22 -11.08 -5.65 -2.56
N LEU A 23 -9.81 -5.24 -2.51
CA LEU A 23 -8.94 -5.07 -3.67
C LEU A 23 -7.72 -5.98 -3.56
N SER A 24 -7.02 -6.15 -4.67
CA SER A 24 -5.73 -6.84 -4.71
C SER A 24 -4.70 -5.93 -5.35
N ILE A 25 -3.61 -5.68 -4.64
CA ILE A 25 -2.46 -4.90 -5.08
C ILE A 25 -1.40 -5.90 -5.56
N PRO A 26 -1.06 -5.90 -6.86
CA PRO A 26 0.02 -6.73 -7.38
C PRO A 26 1.33 -6.44 -6.65
N ASP A 27 2.17 -7.46 -6.45
CA ASP A 27 3.49 -7.30 -5.81
C ASP A 27 4.32 -6.20 -6.51
N GLU A 28 4.26 -6.12 -7.85
CA GLU A 28 4.95 -5.06 -8.62
C GLU A 28 4.47 -3.65 -8.26
N ASP A 29 3.17 -3.47 -7.97
CA ASP A 29 2.62 -2.17 -7.55
C ASP A 29 2.93 -1.92 -6.07
N ALA A 30 2.90 -2.96 -5.23
CA ALA A 30 3.25 -2.90 -3.81
C ALA A 30 4.72 -2.52 -3.59
N GLU A 31 5.64 -3.02 -4.42
CA GLU A 31 7.07 -2.64 -4.40
C GLU A 31 7.29 -1.15 -4.70
N ASN A 32 6.37 -0.52 -5.42
CA ASN A 32 6.42 0.91 -5.74
C ASN A 32 5.78 1.79 -4.65
N ILE A 33 5.09 1.19 -3.66
CA ILE A 33 4.49 1.90 -2.53
C ILE A 33 5.52 1.97 -1.39
N ALA A 34 6.29 3.06 -1.36
CA ALA A 34 7.30 3.29 -0.32
C ALA A 34 6.76 4.08 0.88
N THR A 35 5.67 4.82 0.68
CA THR A 35 5.12 5.75 1.66
C THR A 35 3.61 5.60 1.79
N VAL A 36 3.04 6.06 2.91
CA VAL A 36 1.58 6.14 3.07
C VAL A 36 0.96 7.06 2.01
N GLY A 37 1.68 8.08 1.55
CA GLY A 37 1.22 8.96 0.47
C GLY A 37 1.06 8.22 -0.86
N ASP A 38 1.99 7.32 -1.17
CA ASP A 38 1.94 6.48 -2.38
C ASP A 38 0.76 5.49 -2.31
N ALA A 39 0.57 4.86 -1.14
CA ALA A 39 -0.55 3.95 -0.90
C ALA A 39 -1.90 4.65 -1.10
N VAL A 40 -2.09 5.82 -0.47
CA VAL A 40 -3.33 6.60 -0.58
C VAL A 40 -3.57 7.05 -2.02
N SER A 41 -2.52 7.46 -2.74
CA SER A 41 -2.62 7.86 -4.15
C SER A 41 -3.03 6.69 -5.04
N TYR A 42 -2.42 5.52 -4.82
CA TYR A 42 -2.75 4.28 -5.55
C TYR A 42 -4.21 3.87 -5.31
N LEU A 43 -4.64 3.83 -4.05
CA LEU A 43 -6.01 3.49 -3.65
C LEU A 43 -7.03 4.46 -4.27
N SER A 44 -6.74 5.76 -4.22
CA SER A 44 -7.62 6.79 -4.81
C SER A 44 -7.80 6.60 -6.32
N GLY A 45 -6.75 6.18 -7.04
CA GLY A 45 -6.82 5.89 -8.47
C GLY A 45 -7.62 4.63 -8.83
N LYS A 46 -7.67 3.62 -7.94
CA LYS A 46 -8.41 2.36 -8.15
C LYS A 46 -9.89 2.45 -7.77
N LEU A 47 -10.25 3.30 -6.81
CA LEU A 47 -11.62 3.52 -6.33
C LEU A 47 -12.41 4.54 -7.18
N SER A 48 -11.80 5.10 -8.23
CA SER A 48 -12.39 6.12 -9.11
C SER A 48 -13.20 5.53 -10.27
#